data_AF-A0A6V7LWI1-F1
#
_entry.id   AF-A0A6V7LWI1-F1
#
_cell.length_a   1.000
_cell.length_b   1.000
_cell.length_c   1.000
_cell.angle_alpha   90.00
_cell.angle_beta   90.00
_cell.angle_gamma   90.00
#
_symmetry.space_group_name_H-M   'P 1'
#
loop_
_entity.id
_entity.type
_entity.pdbx_description
1 polymer ?
#
loop_
_entity_poly.entity_id
_entity_poly.type
_entity_poly.pdbx_seq_one_letter_code
_entity_poly.pdbx_strand_id
1 'polypeptide(L)' 'VFKKHGLVSVNPIDEKFDPNQHEALFQQEVEGKAPGTVVVVSKVGYKLHERIVRPALVGVSKA' A
#
# COMPACT_ATOMS: atom_id res chain seq x y z
N VAL A 1 -14.50 16.56 -1.77
CA VAL A 1 -15.79 15.89 -2.01
C VAL A 1 -15.76 14.42 -1.59
N PHE A 2 -14.75 13.63 -1.97
CA PHE A 2 -14.65 12.18 -1.66
C PHE A 2 -14.64 11.78 -0.18
N LYS A 3 -14.02 12.55 0.72
CA LYS A 3 -14.01 12.25 2.18
C LYS A 3 -15.41 12.26 2.82
N LYS A 4 -16.38 13.01 2.26
CA LYS A 4 -17.75 13.08 2.80
C LYS A 4 -18.55 11.78 2.63
N HIS A 5 -18.12 10.88 1.76
CA HIS A 5 -18.77 9.59 1.51
C HIS A 5 -18.00 8.40 2.08
N GLY A 6 -17.02 8.64 2.97
CA GLY A 6 -16.24 7.57 3.60
C GLY A 6 -15.15 6.95 2.71
N LEU A 7 -14.84 7.56 1.56
CA LEU A 7 -13.74 7.12 0.70
C LEU A 7 -12.41 7.71 1.20
N VAL A 8 -11.49 6.83 1.59
CA VAL A 8 -10.17 7.15 2.11
C VAL A 8 -9.12 6.56 1.17
N SER A 9 -8.18 7.38 0.72
CA SER A 9 -7.00 6.93 -0.02
C SER A 9 -6.03 6.26 0.94
N VAL A 10 -5.60 5.05 0.62
CA VAL A 10 -4.60 4.28 1.36
C VAL A 10 -3.26 4.42 0.64
N ASN A 11 -2.29 5.04 1.32
CA ASN A 11 -0.94 5.21 0.81
C ASN A 11 0.05 4.58 1.81
N PRO A 12 0.35 3.28 1.66
CA PRO A 12 1.11 2.52 2.66
C PRO A 12 2.62 2.69 2.47
N ILE A 13 3.11 3.89 2.15
CA ILE A 13 4.54 4.11 1.99
C ILE A 13 5.24 3.98 3.35
N ASP A 14 6.37 3.27 3.40
CA ASP A 14 7.10 2.97 4.65
C ASP A 14 6.32 2.12 5.68
N GLU A 15 5.15 1.59 5.30
CA GLU A 15 4.40 0.66 6.13
C GLU A 15 4.73 -0.80 5.83
N LYS A 16 4.38 -1.68 6.77
CA LYS A 16 4.50 -3.12 6.57
C LYS A 16 3.53 -3.59 5.48
N PHE A 17 3.99 -4.46 4.59
CA PHE A 17 3.15 -5.06 3.57
C PHE A 17 2.03 -5.91 4.21
N ASP A 18 0.77 -5.64 3.86
CA ASP A 18 -0.41 -6.40 4.26
C ASP A 18 -1.10 -6.93 2.99
N PRO A 19 -1.09 -8.25 2.75
CA PRO A 19 -1.72 -8.85 1.56
C PRO A 19 -3.21 -8.58 1.43
N ASN A 20 -3.91 -8.24 2.53
CA ASN A 20 -5.35 -7.95 2.47
C ASN A 20 -5.63 -6.57 1.89
N GLN A 21 -4.66 -5.65 1.97
CA GLN A 21 -4.84 -4.24 1.62
C GLN A 21 -3.92 -3.79 0.49
N HIS A 22 -2.83 -4.52 0.28
CA HIS A 22 -1.76 -4.19 -0.62
C HIS A 22 -1.54 -5.33 -1.62
N GLU A 23 -1.30 -4.96 -2.86
CA GLU A 23 -0.97 -5.88 -3.94
C GLU A 23 0.45 -5.57 -4.40
N ALA A 24 1.37 -6.49 -4.12
CA ALA A 24 2.79 -6.34 -4.45
C ALA A 24 3.02 -6.65 -5.92
N LEU A 25 3.42 -5.63 -6.69
CA LEU A 25 3.74 -5.79 -8.12
C LEU A 25 5.15 -6.34 -8.32
N PHE A 26 6.10 -5.90 -7.49
CA PHE A 26 7.50 -6.30 -7.57
C PHE A 26 8.18 -6.16 -6.21
N GLN A 27 9.30 -6.86 -6.05
CA GLN A 27 10.18 -6.71 -4.91
C GLN A 27 11.43 -5.96 -5.35
N GLN A 28 11.90 -5.03 -4.53
CA GLN A 28 13.11 -4.26 -4.80
C GLN A 28 14.03 -4.31 -3.59
N GLU A 29 15.32 -4.55 -3.81
CA GLU A 29 16.34 -4.44 -2.77
C GLU A 29 16.56 -2.96 -2.46
N VAL A 30 16.26 -2.56 -1.22
CA VAL A 30 16.41 -1.17 -0.76
C VAL A 30 17.24 -1.19 0.51
N GLU A 31 18.49 -0.74 0.40
CA GLU A 31 19.39 -0.59 1.54
C GLU A 31 18.78 0.37 2.57
N GLY A 32 18.68 -0.09 3.81
CA GLY A 32 18.17 0.70 4.93
C GLY A 32 16.67 0.53 5.25
N LYS A 33 15.91 -0.28 4.51
CA LYS A 33 14.51 -0.61 4.85
C LYS A 33 14.36 -2.08 5.24
N ALA A 34 13.58 -2.33 6.29
CA ALA A 34 13.34 -3.69 6.79
C ALA A 34 12.65 -4.56 5.72
N PRO A 35 12.95 -5.86 5.60
CA PRO A 35 12.30 -6.75 4.64
C PRO A 35 10.79 -6.78 4.82
N GLY A 36 10.04 -6.72 3.71
CA GLY A 36 8.58 -6.72 3.72
C GLY A 36 7.95 -5.36 4.04
N THR A 37 8.71 -4.27 3.90
CA THR A 37 8.22 -2.89 3.98
C THR A 37 7.84 -2.42 2.59
N VAL A 38 6.76 -1.65 2.46
CA VAL A 38 6.41 -1.02 1.20
C VAL A 38 7.38 0.14 0.92
N VAL A 39 8.10 0.03 -0.19
CA VAL A 39 9.13 1.00 -0.58
C VAL A 39 8.68 1.93 -1.70
N VAL A 40 7.78 1.43 -2.55
CA VAL A 40 7.25 2.18 -3.69
C VAL A 40 5.74 1.99 -3.72
N VAL A 41 5.00 3.07 -3.97
CA VAL A 41 3.55 3.01 -4.21
C VAL A 41 3.31 3.42 -5.65
N SER A 42 3.11 2.44 -6.54
CA SER A 42 2.77 2.72 -7.94
C SER A 42 1.36 3.26 -8.08
N LYS A 43 0.43 2.81 -7.22
CA LYS A 43 -0.95 3.29 -7.23
C LYS A 43 -1.55 3.26 -5.84
N VAL A 44 -2.05 4.41 -5.40
CA VAL A 44 -2.79 4.53 -4.14
C VAL A 44 -4.03 3.64 -4.15
N GLY A 45 -4.21 2.93 -3.03
CA GLY A 45 -5.40 2.14 -2.76
C GLY A 45 -6.55 3.01 -2.30
N TYR A 46 -7.75 2.44 -2.27
CA TYR A 46 -8.93 3.12 -1.77
C TYR A 46 -9.74 2.20 -0.87
N LYS A 47 -10.12 2.75 0.29
CA LYS A 47 -10.98 2.12 1.27
C LYS A 47 -12.27 2.93 1.37
N LEU A 48 -13.40 2.25 1.42
CA LEU A 48 -14.72 2.85 1.65
C LEU A 48 -15.22 2.34 3.00
N HIS A 49 -15.29 3.23 3.98
CA HIS A 49 -15.52 2.87 5.39
C HIS A 49 -14.48 1.84 5.86
N GLU A 50 -14.90 0.61 6.16
CA GLU A 50 -14.02 -0.47 6.58
C GLU A 50 -13.66 -1.46 5.45
N ARG A 51 -14.27 -1.31 4.26
CA ARG A 51 -14.09 -2.23 3.15
C ARG A 51 -13.09 -1.69 2.13
N ILE A 52 -12.18 -2.54 1.69
CA ILE A 52 -11.22 -2.19 0.64
C ILE A 52 -11.93 -2.31 -0.71
N VAL A 53 -12.02 -1.17 -1.40
CA VAL A 53 -12.61 -1.10 -2.74
C VAL A 53 -11.54 -1.40 -3.78
N ARG A 54 -10.31 -0.99 -3.51
CA ARG A 54 -9.17 -1.23 -4.37
C ARG A 54 -7.89 -1.35 -3.53
N PRO A 55 -7.12 -2.44 -3.65
CA PRO A 55 -5.83 -2.54 -2.99
C PRO A 55 -4.84 -1.51 -3.55
N ALA A 56 -3.88 -1.10 -2.72
CA ALA A 56 -2.77 -0.27 -3.16
C ALA A 56 -1.77 -1.13 -3.94
N LEU A 57 -1.34 -0.67 -5.12
CA LEU A 57 -0.30 -1.34 -5.89
C LEU A 57 1.06 -0.84 -5.40
N VAL A 58 1.86 -1.77 -4.86
CA VAL A 58 3.07 -1.45 -4.13
C VAL A 58 4.26 -2.28 -4.59
N GLY A 59 5.46 -1.73 -4.42
CA GLY A 59 6.73 -2.45 -4.44
C GLY A 59 7.19 -2.68 -3.00
N VAL A 60 7.58 -3.90 -2.67
CA VAL A 60 8.05 -4.27 -1.32
C VAL A 60 9.56 -4.42 -1.27
N SER A 61 10.17 -4.07 -0.13
CA SER A 61 11.59 -4.29 0.10
C SER A 61 11.86 -5.78 0.23
N LYS A 62 12.88 -6.22 -0.51
CA LYS A 62 13.58 -7.46 -0.24
C LYS A 62 14.86 -7.10 0.51
N ALA A 63 15.16 -7.87 1.56
CA ALA A 63 16.46 -7.79 2.24
C ALA A 63 17.55 -8.41 1.36
#